data_AF-A0A2K6FYT5-F1
#
_entry.id   AF-A0A2K6FYT5-F1
#
_cell.length_a   1.000
_cell.length_b   1.000
_cell.length_c   1.000
_cell.angle_alpha   90.00
_cell.angle_beta   90.00
_cell.angle_gamma   90.00
#
_symmetry.space_group_name_H-M   'P 1'
#
loop_
_entity.id
_entity.type
_entity.pdbx_description
1 polymer ?
#
loop_
_entity_poly.entity_id
_entity_poly.type
_entity_poly.pdbx_seq_one_letter_code
_entity_poly.pdbx_strand_id
1 'polypeptide(L)'
;LSYMGTNIDSPQHATSERSGSETQPGNTGSEAEFSPHFSAVITTSEKETIKAALSHVIFGAAGAGYKSLCVVQGLVDIYIFSEDTTFKRDSCAAHATLRAMGGGIVDLKECLERNPEMELDLPQLVYHVENKGPTGVDRWATKRGLIAYRSRKRLETFLSLLIQNLEPAETET
;
A
#
# COMPACT_ATOMS: atom_id res chain seq x y z
N LEU A 1 -25.10 21.28 -6.24
CA LEU A 1 -24.79 21.89 -4.92
C LEU A 1 -23.68 22.93 -5.14
N SER A 2 -23.79 24.14 -4.60
CA SER A 2 -22.77 25.19 -4.73
C SER A 2 -22.27 25.60 -3.33
N TYR A 3 -20.94 25.74 -3.16
CA TYR A 3 -20.32 26.32 -1.97
C TYR A 3 -19.23 27.30 -2.43
N MET A 4 -19.27 28.54 -1.96
CA MET A 4 -18.32 29.62 -2.31
C MET A 4 -18.23 29.97 -3.81
N GLY A 5 -19.36 29.94 -4.52
CA GLY A 5 -19.44 30.45 -5.88
C GLY A 5 -18.78 29.57 -6.95
N THR A 6 -18.23 28.41 -6.58
CA THR A 6 -17.88 27.37 -7.54
C THR A 6 -19.08 26.46 -7.77
N ASN A 7 -19.49 26.34 -9.04
CA ASN A 7 -20.47 25.34 -9.46
C ASN A 7 -19.77 23.98 -9.57
N ILE A 8 -20.31 22.98 -8.88
CA ILE A 8 -19.91 21.59 -9.07
C ILE A 8 -20.72 21.08 -10.26
N ASP A 9 -20.15 21.20 -11.46
CA ASP A 9 -20.71 20.55 -12.64
C ASP A 9 -20.30 19.08 -12.63
N SER A 10 -21.28 18.22 -12.42
CA SER A 10 -21.12 16.78 -12.60
C SER A 10 -21.14 16.52 -14.12
N PRO A 11 -20.11 15.89 -14.72
CA PRO A 11 -20.19 15.48 -16.12
C PRO A 11 -21.31 14.46 -16.23
N GLN A 12 -22.41 14.84 -16.87
CA GLN A 12 -23.43 13.87 -17.27
C GLN A 12 -22.81 13.01 -18.37
N HIS A 13 -22.54 11.74 -18.05
CA HIS A 13 -22.23 10.76 -19.07
C HIS A 13 -23.42 10.70 -20.03
N ALA A 14 -23.17 11.04 -21.29
CA ALA A 14 -24.13 10.84 -22.35
C ALA A 14 -24.45 9.33 -22.44
N THR A 15 -25.64 8.95 -21.99
CA THR A 15 -26.24 7.67 -22.34
C THR A 15 -26.48 7.68 -23.84
N SER A 16 -25.58 7.06 -24.61
CA SER A 16 -25.84 6.71 -25.99
C SER A 16 -26.86 5.57 -25.99
N GLU A 17 -28.09 5.91 -26.40
CA GLU A 17 -29.11 4.93 -26.75
C GLU A 17 -28.59 4.06 -27.90
N ARG A 18 -28.52 2.73 -27.69
CA ARG A 18 -28.44 1.78 -28.80
C ARG A 18 -29.56 0.76 -28.67
N SER A 19 -30.51 0.89 -29.59
CA SER A 19 -31.60 -0.03 -29.89
C SER A 19 -31.09 -1.46 -30.10
N GLY A 20 -31.90 -2.42 -29.66
CA GLY A 20 -31.48 -3.79 -29.34
C GLY A 20 -31.28 -4.77 -30.48
N SER A 21 -30.76 -5.94 -30.10
CA SER A 21 -31.20 -7.26 -30.53
C SER A 21 -30.53 -8.32 -29.65
N GLU A 22 -31.32 -9.28 -29.20
CA GLU A 22 -30.89 -10.47 -28.49
C GLU A 22 -29.89 -11.25 -29.35
N THR A 23 -28.75 -11.65 -28.78
CA THR A 23 -28.15 -12.98 -28.96
C THR A 23 -27.10 -13.15 -27.87
N GLN A 24 -27.29 -14.13 -27.00
CA GLN A 24 -26.32 -14.59 -26.03
C GLN A 24 -25.18 -15.32 -26.76
N PRO A 25 -23.90 -14.98 -26.54
CA PRO A 25 -22.82 -15.94 -26.68
C PRO A 25 -22.32 -16.31 -25.29
N GLY A 26 -22.26 -17.61 -25.01
CA GLY A 26 -21.53 -18.13 -23.87
C GLY A 26 -20.12 -17.58 -23.91
N ASN A 27 -19.75 -16.79 -22.91
CA ASN A 27 -18.40 -16.27 -22.80
C ASN A 27 -17.65 -17.14 -21.80
N THR A 28 -16.98 -18.16 -22.34
CA THR A 28 -15.79 -18.77 -21.80
C THR A 28 -14.73 -17.67 -21.68
N GLY A 29 -14.92 -16.79 -20.70
CA GLY A 29 -13.96 -15.75 -20.37
C GLY A 29 -12.84 -16.42 -19.61
N SER A 30 -11.79 -16.77 -20.36
CA SER A 30 -10.46 -17.07 -19.87
C SER A 30 -10.23 -16.39 -18.52
N GLU A 31 -10.06 -17.19 -17.47
CA GLU A 31 -9.29 -16.77 -16.31
C GLU A 31 -7.96 -16.29 -16.88
N ALA A 32 -7.87 -14.99 -17.13
CA ALA A 32 -6.61 -14.37 -17.45
C ALA A 32 -5.79 -14.61 -16.20
N GLU A 33 -4.92 -15.63 -16.26
CA GLU A 33 -3.85 -15.83 -15.31
C GLU A 33 -3.16 -14.47 -15.19
N PHE A 34 -3.47 -13.75 -14.11
CA PHE A 34 -2.74 -12.54 -13.77
C PHE A 34 -1.31 -13.01 -13.56
N SER A 35 -0.45 -12.76 -14.55
CA SER A 35 0.98 -12.85 -14.34
C SER A 35 1.32 -12.05 -13.07
N PRO A 36 2.30 -12.51 -12.28
CA PRO A 36 2.50 -12.07 -10.90
C PRO A 36 3.24 -10.73 -10.86
N HIS A 37 2.79 -9.74 -11.62
CA HIS A 37 3.38 -8.41 -11.59
C HIS A 37 3.03 -7.76 -10.25
N PHE A 38 4.05 -7.69 -9.41
CA PHE A 38 4.02 -6.97 -8.15
C PHE A 38 4.38 -5.50 -8.40
N SER A 39 3.50 -4.61 -7.95
CA SER A 39 3.61 -3.16 -8.12
C SER A 39 3.66 -2.48 -6.76
N ALA A 40 4.57 -1.53 -6.61
CA ALA A 40 4.71 -0.77 -5.38
C ALA A 40 4.79 0.73 -5.67
N VAL A 41 4.25 1.52 -4.74
CA VAL A 41 4.51 2.95 -4.66
C VAL A 41 5.46 3.21 -3.50
N ILE A 42 6.48 4.02 -3.74
CA ILE A 42 7.49 4.40 -2.74
C ILE A 42 7.63 5.91 -2.69
N THR A 43 8.24 6.41 -1.63
CA THR A 43 8.78 7.77 -1.68
C THR A 43 9.98 7.86 -2.62
N THR A 44 10.16 9.00 -3.27
CA THR A 44 11.31 9.24 -4.17
C THR A 44 12.67 9.09 -3.46
N SER A 45 12.69 9.31 -2.14
CA SER A 45 13.88 9.20 -1.28
C SER A 45 14.07 7.82 -0.64
N GLU A 46 13.39 6.78 -1.12
CA GLU A 46 13.51 5.43 -0.56
C GLU A 46 14.89 4.80 -0.81
N LYS A 47 15.29 3.87 0.06
CA LYS A 47 16.58 3.16 0.01
C LYS A 47 16.69 2.22 -1.19
N GLU A 48 17.89 2.11 -1.76
CA GLU A 48 18.15 1.23 -2.92
C GLU A 48 17.90 -0.24 -2.64
N THR A 49 18.12 -0.73 -1.41
CA THR A 49 17.81 -2.12 -1.04
C THR A 49 16.31 -2.44 -1.17
N ILE A 50 15.44 -1.48 -0.84
CA ILE A 50 13.99 -1.63 -0.98
C ILE A 50 13.60 -1.56 -2.45
N LYS A 51 14.28 -0.72 -3.26
CA LYS A 51 14.07 -0.68 -4.71
C LYS A 51 14.50 -1.99 -5.38
N ALA A 52 15.64 -2.55 -4.97
CA ALA A 52 16.16 -3.81 -5.51
C ALA A 52 15.22 -5.00 -5.24
N ALA A 53 14.57 -5.03 -4.07
CA ALA A 53 13.58 -6.05 -3.74
C ALA A 53 12.29 -5.98 -4.58
N LEU A 54 12.05 -4.86 -5.26
CA LEU A 54 10.86 -4.62 -6.07
C LEU A 54 11.16 -4.88 -7.54
N SER A 55 10.86 -6.10 -8.01
CA SER A 55 11.42 -6.58 -9.27
C SER A 55 10.80 -5.99 -10.54
N HIS A 56 9.62 -5.36 -10.53
CA HIS A 56 8.97 -5.03 -11.82
C HIS A 56 8.20 -3.71 -11.95
N VAL A 57 7.63 -3.09 -10.92
CA VAL A 57 7.02 -1.74 -11.09
C VAL A 57 7.11 -0.90 -9.82
N ILE A 58 7.94 0.13 -9.85
CA ILE A 58 8.12 1.09 -8.76
C ILE A 58 7.65 2.46 -9.23
N PHE A 59 6.64 3.00 -8.56
CA PHE A 59 6.19 4.37 -8.79
C PHE A 59 6.69 5.29 -7.67
N GLY A 60 7.44 6.32 -8.03
CA GLY A 60 7.73 7.42 -7.11
C GLY A 60 6.53 8.36 -7.04
N ALA A 61 6.01 8.64 -5.84
CA ALA A 61 4.92 9.59 -5.66
C ALA A 61 5.08 10.48 -4.41
N ALA A 62 4.70 11.75 -4.56
CA ALA A 62 4.64 12.72 -3.46
C ALA A 62 3.39 12.51 -2.60
N GLY A 63 3.47 12.87 -1.31
CA GLY A 63 2.35 12.82 -0.36
C GLY A 63 2.09 11.42 0.22
N ALA A 64 2.09 11.29 1.55
CA ALA A 64 1.81 10.01 2.23
C ALA A 64 0.35 9.54 2.03
N GLY A 65 -0.60 10.49 2.04
CA GLY A 65 -2.01 10.21 1.80
C GLY A 65 -2.29 9.68 0.39
N TYR A 66 -1.69 10.30 -0.64
CA TYR A 66 -1.86 9.86 -2.03
C TYR A 66 -1.29 8.45 -2.26
N LYS A 67 -0.10 8.16 -1.74
CA LYS A 67 0.49 6.81 -1.82
C LYS A 67 -0.41 5.75 -1.18
N SER A 68 -0.98 6.05 -0.03
CA SER A 68 -1.93 5.15 0.63
C SER A 68 -3.23 5.00 -0.18
N LEU A 69 -3.70 6.07 -0.83
CA LEU A 69 -4.86 6.04 -1.72
C LEU A 69 -4.64 5.14 -2.94
N CYS A 70 -3.43 5.11 -3.51
CA CYS A 70 -3.09 4.20 -4.60
C CYS A 70 -3.31 2.73 -4.19
N VAL A 71 -2.94 2.35 -2.96
CA VAL A 71 -3.18 1.00 -2.43
C VAL A 71 -4.68 0.74 -2.23
N VAL A 72 -5.40 1.71 -1.65
CA VAL A 72 -6.85 1.61 -1.44
C VAL A 72 -7.58 1.37 -2.77
N GLN A 73 -7.24 2.12 -3.82
CA GLN A 73 -7.84 1.99 -5.14
C GLN A 73 -7.38 0.73 -5.89
N GLY A 74 -6.30 0.07 -5.45
CA GLY A 74 -5.71 -1.07 -6.14
C GLY A 74 -4.91 -0.68 -7.38
N LEU A 75 -4.45 0.57 -7.46
CA LEU A 75 -3.53 1.04 -8.50
C LEU A 75 -2.11 0.47 -8.31
N VAL A 76 -1.77 0.19 -7.05
CA VAL A 76 -0.55 -0.50 -6.64
C VAL A 76 -0.90 -1.49 -5.53
N ASP A 77 -0.02 -2.45 -5.30
CA ASP A 77 -0.28 -3.52 -4.34
C ASP A 77 0.12 -3.16 -2.94
N ILE A 78 1.24 -2.44 -2.85
CA ILE A 78 1.84 -2.03 -1.60
C ILE A 78 2.36 -0.60 -1.71
N TYR A 79 2.23 0.14 -0.60
CA TYR A 79 2.98 1.36 -0.35
C TYR A 79 4.00 1.07 0.76
N ILE A 80 5.28 1.32 0.47
CA ILE A 80 6.39 1.18 1.43
C ILE A 80 6.97 2.55 1.74
N PHE A 81 7.31 2.74 3.00
CA PHE A 81 8.07 3.89 3.46
C PHE A 81 9.01 3.47 4.58
N SER A 82 10.33 3.59 4.41
CA SER A 82 11.29 3.12 5.46
C SER A 82 11.77 4.18 6.44
N GLU A 83 11.50 5.46 6.16
CA GLU A 83 11.88 6.57 7.02
C GLU A 83 10.84 6.84 8.11
N ASP A 84 11.11 7.80 9.00
CA ASP A 84 10.28 8.13 10.17
C ASP A 84 9.58 9.49 10.07
N THR A 85 9.57 10.11 8.89
CA THR A 85 8.98 11.44 8.66
C THR A 85 7.47 11.43 8.38
N THR A 86 6.83 10.26 8.46
CA THR A 86 5.37 10.13 8.38
C THR A 86 4.77 10.11 9.77
N PHE A 87 3.67 10.82 10.00
CA PHE A 87 2.98 10.86 11.29
C PHE A 87 1.71 10.03 11.26
N LYS A 88 1.20 9.67 12.44
CA LYS A 88 -0.08 8.96 12.60
C LYS A 88 -1.25 9.59 11.86
N ARG A 89 -1.28 10.92 11.82
CA ARG A 89 -2.27 11.74 11.10
C ARG A 89 -2.23 11.55 9.58
N ASP A 90 -1.11 11.11 9.04
CA ASP A 90 -0.96 10.88 7.60
C ASP A 90 -1.48 9.50 7.17
N SER A 91 -1.59 8.54 8.12
CA SER A 91 -1.94 7.15 7.83
C SER A 91 -3.30 6.70 8.38
N CYS A 92 -3.84 7.34 9.42
CA CYS A 92 -5.01 6.83 10.14
C CYS A 92 -6.26 6.62 9.25
N ALA A 93 -6.56 7.59 8.38
CA ALA A 93 -7.73 7.52 7.51
C ALA A 93 -7.59 6.38 6.48
N ALA A 94 -6.44 6.30 5.82
CA ALA A 94 -6.19 5.23 4.85
C ALA A 94 -6.12 3.85 5.51
N HIS A 95 -5.55 3.75 6.72
CA HIS A 95 -5.49 2.51 7.46
C HIS A 95 -6.89 2.00 7.80
N ALA A 96 -7.80 2.87 8.26
CA ALA A 96 -9.19 2.48 8.51
C ALA A 96 -9.88 1.93 7.26
N THR A 97 -9.71 2.61 6.12
CA THR A 97 -10.24 2.15 4.82
C THR A 97 -9.64 0.81 4.42
N LEU A 98 -8.32 0.63 4.50
CA LEU A 98 -7.67 -0.63 4.15
C LEU A 98 -8.15 -1.78 5.04
N ARG A 99 -8.34 -1.55 6.35
CA ARG A 99 -8.87 -2.56 7.26
C ARG A 99 -10.28 -3.01 6.89
N ALA A 100 -11.14 -2.08 6.46
CA ALA A 100 -12.48 -2.42 5.97
C ALA A 100 -12.46 -3.32 4.72
N MET A 101 -11.34 -3.33 3.99
CA MET A 101 -11.13 -4.12 2.77
C MET A 101 -10.34 -5.43 3.01
N GLY A 102 -10.04 -5.77 4.28
CA GLY A 102 -9.20 -6.93 4.62
C GLY A 102 -7.69 -6.69 4.54
N GLY A 103 -7.28 -5.44 4.31
CA GLY A 103 -5.90 -4.98 4.34
C GLY A 103 -5.51 -4.34 5.67
N GLY A 104 -4.47 -3.51 5.66
CA GLY A 104 -3.99 -2.81 6.83
C GLY A 104 -2.76 -1.93 6.55
N ILE A 105 -2.20 -1.37 7.61
CA ILE A 105 -0.90 -0.71 7.59
C ILE A 105 -0.07 -1.25 8.75
N VAL A 106 1.08 -1.84 8.46
CA VAL A 106 1.96 -2.50 9.43
C VAL A 106 3.28 -1.76 9.60
N ASP A 107 3.93 -1.93 10.75
CA ASP A 107 5.30 -1.46 11.01
C ASP A 107 6.29 -2.28 10.17
N LEU A 108 7.09 -1.60 9.35
CA LEU A 108 8.03 -2.25 8.43
C LEU A 108 9.13 -3.01 9.19
N LYS A 109 9.83 -2.37 10.15
CA LYS A 109 10.93 -3.06 10.84
C LYS A 109 10.42 -4.18 11.73
N GLU A 110 9.26 -4.03 12.34
CA GLU A 110 8.66 -5.12 13.13
C GLU A 110 8.31 -6.33 12.27
N CYS A 111 7.85 -6.11 11.03
CA CYS A 111 7.64 -7.21 10.10
C CYS A 111 8.96 -7.93 9.74
N LEU A 112 10.07 -7.20 9.65
CA LEU A 112 11.39 -7.76 9.31
C LEU A 112 12.05 -8.47 10.50
N GLU A 113 11.82 -7.99 11.72
CA GLU A 113 12.39 -8.55 12.96
C GLU A 113 11.58 -9.78 13.47
N ARG A 114 10.39 -10.00 12.93
CA ARG A 114 9.48 -11.05 13.38
C ARG A 114 9.91 -12.43 12.90
N ASN A 115 9.80 -13.43 13.79
CA ASN A 115 9.97 -14.83 13.43
C ASN A 115 8.72 -15.33 12.64
N PRO A 116 8.91 -15.85 11.40
CA PRO A 116 7.81 -16.38 10.58
C PRO A 116 7.09 -17.59 11.20
N GLU A 117 7.71 -18.33 12.13
CA GLU A 117 7.12 -19.50 12.78
C GLU A 117 6.07 -19.15 13.85
N MET A 118 6.02 -17.89 14.28
CA MET A 118 5.07 -17.45 15.30
C MET A 118 3.79 -16.94 14.61
N GLU A 119 2.67 -17.67 14.71
CA GLU A 119 1.33 -17.26 14.23
C GLU A 119 0.72 -16.09 15.05
N LEU A 120 1.45 -14.99 15.18
CA LEU A 120 0.93 -13.76 15.78
C LEU A 120 0.18 -12.88 14.75
N ASP A 121 -0.64 -11.97 15.25
CA ASP A 121 -1.20 -10.91 14.42
C ASP A 121 -0.08 -10.07 13.78
N LEU A 122 -0.33 -9.58 12.56
CA LEU A 122 0.58 -8.64 11.91
C LEU A 122 0.73 -7.36 12.76
N PRO A 123 1.92 -6.74 12.82
CA PRO A 123 2.17 -5.58 13.68
C PRO A 123 1.52 -4.32 13.10
N GLN A 124 0.19 -4.22 13.25
CA GLN A 124 -0.61 -3.10 12.75
C GLN A 124 -0.23 -1.80 13.46
N LEU A 125 -0.20 -0.69 12.72
CA LEU A 125 -0.01 0.63 13.32
C LEU A 125 -1.14 0.93 14.32
N VAL A 126 -0.74 1.40 15.50
CA VAL A 126 -1.65 1.87 16.55
C VAL A 126 -1.61 3.39 16.66
N TYR A 127 -2.76 4.00 16.92
CA TYR A 127 -2.90 5.46 16.91
C TYR A 127 -2.96 6.07 18.31
N HIS A 128 -3.37 5.30 19.32
CA HIS A 128 -3.61 5.79 20.68
C HIS A 128 -2.34 5.89 21.56
N VAL A 129 -1.22 5.27 21.17
CA VAL A 129 0.03 5.24 21.96
C VAL A 129 1.08 6.19 21.39
N GLU A 130 1.61 7.10 22.19
CA GLU A 130 2.72 7.97 21.79
C GLU A 130 4.09 7.27 21.90
N ASN A 131 5.07 7.73 21.11
CA ASN A 131 6.46 7.28 21.21
C ASN A 131 7.10 7.84 22.49
N LYS A 132 7.78 6.98 23.25
CA LYS A 132 8.62 7.41 24.40
C LYS A 132 9.88 8.10 23.90
N GLY A 133 10.25 9.24 24.51
CA GLY A 133 11.50 9.95 24.25
C GLY A 133 11.33 11.30 23.51
N PRO A 134 10.77 11.34 22.28
CA PRO A 134 10.58 12.58 21.55
C PRO A 134 9.68 13.58 22.27
N THR A 135 9.80 14.84 21.88
CA THR A 135 8.95 15.95 22.36
C THR A 135 8.10 16.49 21.21
N GLY A 136 7.06 17.26 21.54
CA GLY A 136 6.21 17.91 20.53
C GLY A 136 5.51 16.92 19.58
N VAL A 137 5.51 17.25 18.28
CA VAL A 137 4.82 16.49 17.24
C VAL A 137 5.46 15.13 16.96
N ASP A 138 6.76 14.99 17.23
CA ASP A 138 7.54 13.78 16.95
C ASP A 138 7.14 12.59 17.82
N ARG A 139 6.41 12.85 18.91
CA ARG A 139 5.74 11.82 19.74
C ARG A 139 4.76 10.98 18.95
N TRP A 140 4.23 11.52 17.85
CA TRP A 140 3.24 10.87 16.99
C TRP A 140 3.79 10.43 15.63
N ALA A 141 5.12 10.46 15.46
CA ALA A 141 5.77 9.92 14.27
C ALA A 141 5.53 8.40 14.15
N THR A 142 5.37 7.93 12.92
CA THR A 142 5.37 6.51 12.58
C THR A 142 6.82 6.07 12.50
N LYS A 143 7.40 5.80 13.65
CA LYS A 143 8.77 5.32 13.74
C LYS A 143 8.85 3.94 13.10
N ARG A 144 10.03 3.61 12.53
CA ARG A 144 10.35 2.30 11.94
C ARG A 144 9.69 1.99 10.59
N GLY A 145 9.18 3.01 9.91
CA GLY A 145 8.61 2.86 8.58
C GLY A 145 7.28 2.11 8.59
N LEU A 146 6.66 1.99 7.42
CA LEU A 146 5.37 1.35 7.26
C LEU A 146 5.25 0.59 5.94
N ILE A 147 4.32 -0.35 5.93
CA ILE A 147 3.82 -1.02 4.73
C ILE A 147 2.30 -0.93 4.73
N ALA A 148 1.70 -0.24 3.76
CA ALA A 148 0.26 -0.27 3.53
C ALA A 148 -0.07 -1.31 2.47
N TYR A 149 -1.06 -2.16 2.74
CA TYR A 149 -1.43 -3.27 1.87
C TYR A 149 -2.94 -3.47 1.84
N ARG A 150 -3.46 -3.91 0.70
CA ARG A 150 -4.88 -4.28 0.56
C ARG A 150 -5.12 -5.78 0.70
N SER A 151 -4.14 -6.62 0.33
CA SER A 151 -4.22 -8.08 0.37
C SER A 151 -3.10 -8.67 1.20
N ARG A 152 -3.45 -9.46 2.23
CA ARG A 152 -2.49 -10.14 3.11
C ARG A 152 -1.56 -11.07 2.32
N LYS A 153 -2.08 -11.81 1.34
CA LYS A 153 -1.27 -12.68 0.46
C LYS A 153 -0.18 -11.91 -0.27
N ARG A 154 -0.49 -10.70 -0.75
CA ARG A 154 0.49 -9.84 -1.44
C ARG A 154 1.53 -9.28 -0.46
N LEU A 155 1.13 -8.92 0.76
CA LEU A 155 2.05 -8.54 1.83
C LEU A 155 3.04 -9.66 2.16
N GLU A 156 2.56 -10.88 2.38
CA GLU A 156 3.41 -12.03 2.72
C GLU A 156 4.40 -12.34 1.59
N THR A 157 3.92 -12.34 0.34
CA THR A 157 4.80 -12.51 -0.85
C THR A 157 5.88 -11.44 -0.90
N PHE A 158 5.51 -10.18 -0.64
CA PHE A 158 6.45 -9.07 -0.62
C PHE A 158 7.49 -9.19 0.49
N LEU A 159 7.09 -9.54 1.72
CA LEU A 159 8.00 -9.70 2.84
C LEU A 159 9.02 -10.81 2.58
N SER A 160 8.59 -11.95 2.00
CA SER A 160 9.50 -13.02 1.61
C SER A 160 10.55 -12.56 0.60
N LEU A 161 10.15 -11.79 -0.42
CA LEU A 161 11.07 -11.22 -1.39
C LEU A 161 12.02 -10.19 -0.75
N LEU A 162 11.51 -9.32 0.11
CA LEU A 162 12.32 -8.30 0.78
C LEU A 162 13.39 -8.94 1.67
N ILE A 163 13.04 -9.95 2.46
CA ILE A 163 13.99 -10.67 3.33
C ILE A 163 15.10 -11.33 2.49
N GLN A 164 14.75 -12.00 1.39
CA GLN A 164 15.74 -12.61 0.47
C GLN A 164 16.73 -11.59 -0.12
N ASN A 165 16.31 -10.33 -0.30
CA ASN A 165 17.18 -9.27 -0.81
C ASN A 165 17.93 -8.51 0.30
N LEU A 166 17.61 -8.75 1.57
CA LEU A 166 18.28 -8.15 2.73
C LEU A 166 19.34 -9.07 3.34
N GLU A 167 19.23 -10.39 3.16
CA GLU A 167 20.31 -11.32 3.44
C GLU A 167 21.53 -10.89 2.61
N PRO A 168 22.69 -10.59 3.25
CA PRO A 168 23.90 -10.37 2.47
C PRO A 168 24.14 -11.61 1.62
N ALA A 169 24.58 -11.41 0.38
CA ALA A 169 25.18 -12.46 -0.42
C ALA A 169 26.46 -12.96 0.27
N GLU A 170 26.33 -13.66 1.40
CA GLU A 170 27.39 -14.46 1.97
C GLU A 170 27.49 -15.72 1.11
N THR A 171 28.31 -15.63 0.06
CA THR A 171 29.21 -16.67 -0.45
C THR A 171 29.67 -16.24 -1.83
N GLU A 172 30.87 -15.71 -1.96
CA GLU A 172 31.86 -16.05 -3.01
C GLU A 172 33.22 -15.44 -2.60
N THR A 173 33.98 -16.19 -1.80
CA THR A 173 35.44 -16.10 -1.70
C THR A 173 36.02 -17.50 -1.59
#